data_AF-A0A941ULC0-F1
#
_entry.id   AF-A0A941ULC0-F1
#
_cell.length_a   1.000
_cell.length_b   1.000
_cell.length_c   1.000
_cell.angle_alpha   90.00
_cell.angle_beta   90.00
_cell.angle_gamma   90.00
#
_symmetry.space_group_name_H-M   'P 1'
#
loop_
_entity.id
_entity.type
_entity.pdbx_description
1 polymer ?
#
loop_
_entity_poly.entity_id
_entity_poly.type
_entity_poly.pdbx_seq_one_letter_code
_entity_poly.pdbx_strand_id
1 'polypeptide(L)' 'MAYDRIMDFPGKFSDYILPDKIHVLNVCFNVNGMSEKFGGTAGNIA' A
#
# COMPACT_ATOMS: atom_id res chain seq x y z
N MET A 1 7.11 -19.07 -3.38
CA MET A 1 6.99 -18.04 -4.43
C MET A 1 5.76 -17.22 -4.10
N ALA A 2 5.90 -15.90 -3.96
CA ALA A 2 4.76 -15.01 -3.71
C ALA A 2 4.47 -14.17 -4.96
N TYR A 3 3.24 -13.67 -5.06
CA TYR A 3 2.83 -12.68 -6.04
C TYR A 3 2.46 -11.40 -5.29
N ASP A 4 3.22 -10.34 -5.52
CA ASP A 4 3.03 -9.04 -4.87
C ASP A 4 2.17 -8.16 -5.77
N ARG A 5 1.04 -7.68 -5.23
CA ARG A 5 0.15 -6.73 -5.89
C ARG A 5 0.41 -5.34 -5.35
N ILE A 6 1.08 -4.51 -6.13
CA ILE A 6 1.59 -3.19 -5.71
C ILE A 6 0.74 -2.10 -6.34
N MET A 7 0.23 -1.20 -5.49
CA MET A 7 -0.57 -0.02 -5.87
C MET A 7 0.07 1.23 -5.30
N ASP A 8 0.68 2.05 -6.15
CA ASP A 8 1.36 3.27 -5.73
C ASP A 8 0.36 4.42 -5.55
N PHE A 9 0.29 4.92 -4.31
CA PHE A 9 -0.46 6.12 -3.96
C PHE A 9 0.48 7.34 -4.05
N PRO A 10 0.19 8.36 -4.88
CA PRO A 10 1.10 9.49 -5.12
C PRO A 10 1.08 10.55 -3.99
N GLY A 11 0.94 10.12 -2.74
CA GLY A 11 0.88 10.97 -1.55
C GLY A 11 1.38 10.25 -0.29
N LYS A 12 1.27 10.89 0.87
CA LYS A 12 1.63 10.27 2.16
C LYS A 12 0.38 9.94 2.95
N PHE A 13 0.32 8.72 3.50
CA PHE A 13 -0.82 8.33 4.35
C PHE A 13 -0.99 9.21 5.59
N SER A 14 0.10 9.78 6.11
CA SER A 14 0.08 10.73 7.24
C SER A 14 -0.83 11.93 7.02
N ASP A 15 -1.01 12.33 5.76
CA ASP A 15 -1.75 13.55 5.42
C ASP A 15 -3.28 13.29 5.44
N TYR A 16 -3.69 12.01 5.45
CA TYR A 16 -5.10 11.58 5.36
C TYR A 16 -5.57 10.80 6.59
N ILE A 17 -4.65 10.42 7.49
CA ILE A 17 -4.96 9.72 8.73
C ILE A 17 -4.97 10.72 9.87
N LEU A 18 -6.13 10.88 10.53
CA LEU A 18 -6.28 11.74 11.70
C LEU A 18 -6.02 10.93 12.98
N PRO A 19 -4.93 11.20 13.73
CA PRO A 19 -4.57 10.41 14.92
C PRO A 19 -5.70 10.36 15.96
N ASP A 20 -6.36 11.49 16.20
CA ASP A 20 -7.43 11.61 17.20
C ASP A 20 -8.69 10.81 16.85
N LYS A 21 -8.84 10.41 15.58
CA LYS A 21 -9.97 9.64 15.07
C LYS A 21 -9.59 8.22 14.64
N ILE A 22 -8.44 7.71 15.07
CA ILE A 22 -7.93 6.40 14.64
C ILE A 22 -8.88 5.24 14.97
N HIS A 23 -9.67 5.38 16.03
CA HIS A 23 -10.69 4.42 16.45
C HIS A 23 -11.85 4.29 15.44
N VAL A 24 -12.02 5.25 14.53
CA VAL A 24 -12.97 5.20 13.40
C VAL A 24 -12.24 5.66 12.13
N LEU A 25 -11.35 4.80 11.62
CA LEU A 25 -10.61 5.06 10.39
C LEU A 25 -11.48 4.78 9.15
N ASN A 26 -11.75 5.80 8.34
CA ASN A 26 -12.41 5.68 7.04
C ASN A 26 -11.56 6.38 5.98
N VAL A 27 -11.00 5.60 5.04
CA VAL A 27 -10.10 6.08 4.00
C VAL A 27 -10.36 5.36 2.68
N CYS A 28 -10.22 6.08 1.56
CA CYS A 28 -10.22 5.53 0.21
C CYS A 28 -9.17 6.29 -0.60
N PHE A 29 -8.20 5.57 -1.17
CA PHE A 29 -7.07 6.17 -1.88
C PHE A 29 -7.21 5.95 -3.38
N ASN A 30 -7.15 7.04 -4.14
CA ASN A 30 -7.05 6.94 -5.59
C ASN A 30 -5.60 6.62 -5.96
N VAL A 31 -5.40 5.52 -6.69
CA VAL A 31 -4.08 5.05 -7.13
C VAL A 31 -4.00 5.10 -8.65
N ASN A 32 -2.79 5.28 -9.18
CA ASN A 32 -2.58 5.41 -10.63
C ASN A 32 -2.74 4.07 -11.37
N GLY A 33 -2.63 2.95 -10.65
CA GLY A 33 -2.75 1.62 -11.21
C GLY A 33 -2.32 0.55 -10.22
N MET A 34 -2.38 -0.70 -10.69
CA MET A 34 -1.98 -1.90 -9.95
C MET A 34 -1.00 -2.70 -10.81
N SER A 35 0.10 -3.14 -10.22
CA SER A 35 1.09 -4.02 -10.85
C SER A 35 1.21 -5.32 -10.07
N GLU A 36 1.32 -6.46 -10.76
CA GLU A 36 1.59 -7.76 -10.15
C GLU A 36 3.02 -8.19 -10.48
N LYS A 37 3.79 -8.62 -9.47
CA LYS A 37 5.19 -9.04 -9.62
C LYS A 37 5.44 -10.34 -8.87
N PHE A 38 6.40 -11.12 -9.34
CA PHE A 38 6.97 -12.18 -8.50
C PHE A 38 7.68 -11.54 -7.32
N GLY A 39 7.38 -12.01 -6.12
CA GLY A 39 7.81 -11.37 -4.90
C GLY A 39 8.12 -12.33 -3.76
N GLY A 40 8.10 -11.78 -2.55
CA GLY A 40 8.51 -12.44 -1.32
C GLY A 40 10.00 -12.22 -1.03
N THR A 41 10.32 -11.93 0.24
CA THR A 41 11.66 -11.53 0.68
C THR A 41 12.77 -12.45 0.21
N ALA A 42 12.59 -13.77 0.33
CA ALA A 42 13.58 -14.74 -0.17
C ALA A 42 13.74 -14.68 -1.71
N GLY A 43 12.65 -14.52 -2.47
CA GLY A 43 12.69 -14.40 -3.92
C GLY A 43 13.27 -13.08 -4.41
N ASN A 44 13.14 -12.01 -3.62
CA ASN A 44 13.71 -10.70 -3.92
C ASN A 44 15.21 -10.60 -3.57
N ILE A 45 15.72 -11.46 -2.67
CA ILE A 45 17.13 -11.48 -2.22
C ILE A 45 17.98 -12.52 -2.98
N ALA A 46 17.36 -13.58 -3.50
CA ALA A 46 18.03 -14.71 -4.16
C ALA A 46 18.80 -14.36 -5.43
#